data_AF-A0A0N4ZY87-F1
#
_entry.id   AF-A0A0N4ZY87-F1
#
_cell.length_a   1.000
_cell.length_b   1.000
_cell.length_c   1.000
_cell.angle_alpha   90.00
_cell.angle_beta   90.00
_cell.angle_gamma   90.00
#
_symmetry.space_group_name_H-M   'P 1'
#
loop_
_entity.id
_entity.type
_entity.pdbx_description
1 polymer ?
#
loop_
_entity_poly.entity_id
_entity_poly.type
_entity_poly.pdbx_seq_one_letter_code
_entity_poly.pdbx_strand_id
1 'polypeptide(L)'
;MDAFVTRTPGSRKRRIYSQSSTPGTQLLSQSSILNDTIEGPQNDIFVNSIHPSKDVPDELVPFLDGILRTEYVDRVTANNVECELSNVLSLLELGNEAETTIHGVQQIVFDEDMANDRYKLMEIDNNLLEYFTNPEREVIFRGGLEDELILCTDDKTFTVKEHNTTRTYLLFPEIKDVDYFNENNRKILHKTISQGVLKNILVLEEKKFPDIKKIEEYFKNNQIDTINQDTSEYVNQKRMITYQDLLNDIQISEKQLIEVLDKVPVFQDNNIYHWISDTYQEQLFNILINAFDDSRYKELTIDTINFDLLKECLPSHVKNGVIEWFLKNYCEKDDNTLSYLLIKDKFIIRCVKQLLRNIKSTKLETFKVLMSEILPVGLDFDVKKHIIGLAAIKTSVTGDVIYFIDINSLSTNVKTRIKQLFVLAEKWDCKDIQAFLIDICGDIKGCDEALIKYCRSVKTKESRVYVGMKLKMTAECNLGNILKLILAIILPPIGVFLDRGCDLNLLINIVLTLLGYIPGVIHAIWVIFFSA
;
A
#
# COMPACT_ATOMS: atom_id res chain seq x y z
N MET A 1 21.70 -13.02 16.33
CA MET A 1 21.06 -12.26 17.43
C MET A 1 19.73 -12.92 17.64
N ASP A 2 19.67 -13.85 18.59
CA ASP A 2 18.72 -14.95 18.50
C ASP A 2 17.59 -14.71 19.50
N ALA A 3 16.37 -14.55 19.00
CA ALA A 3 15.26 -14.03 19.78
C ALA A 3 14.52 -15.14 20.54
N PHE A 4 14.80 -15.27 21.84
CA PHE A 4 14.07 -16.18 22.73
C PHE A 4 12.60 -15.74 22.90
N VAL A 5 11.67 -16.45 22.25
CA VAL A 5 10.21 -16.22 22.37
C VAL A 5 9.63 -17.07 23.50
N THR A 6 9.59 -16.52 24.72
CA THR A 6 8.90 -17.16 25.86
C THR A 6 7.38 -17.04 25.73
N ARG A 7 6.68 -18.18 25.63
CA ARG A 7 5.20 -18.21 25.60
C ARG A 7 4.64 -18.22 27.03
N THR A 8 3.99 -17.14 27.44
CA THR A 8 3.19 -17.13 28.68
C THR A 8 1.91 -17.96 28.52
N PRO A 9 1.61 -18.93 29.40
CA PRO A 9 0.36 -19.70 29.34
C PRO A 9 -0.86 -18.84 29.67
N GLY A 10 -1.88 -18.88 28.80
CA GLY A 10 -3.09 -18.04 28.93
C GLY A 10 -4.00 -18.41 30.12
N SER A 11 -4.64 -17.38 30.69
CA SER A 11 -5.50 -17.45 31.88
C SER A 11 -6.69 -18.42 31.71
N ARG A 12 -6.58 -19.64 32.24
CA ARG A 12 -7.68 -20.62 32.23
C ARG A 12 -8.80 -20.22 33.21
N LYS A 13 -9.90 -19.68 32.68
CA LYS A 13 -11.17 -19.54 33.39
C LYS A 13 -11.62 -20.91 33.92
N ARG A 14 -11.90 -21.02 35.23
CA ARG A 14 -12.48 -22.24 35.83
C ARG A 14 -13.85 -22.54 35.20
N ARG A 15 -13.99 -23.70 34.56
CA ARG A 15 -15.29 -24.37 34.37
C ARG A 15 -15.36 -25.54 35.34
N ILE A 16 -16.35 -25.49 36.23
CA ILE A 16 -16.77 -26.64 37.03
C ILE A 16 -17.72 -27.46 36.16
N TYR A 17 -17.51 -28.78 36.05
CA TYR A 17 -18.56 -29.79 35.85
C TYR A 17 -18.05 -31.19 36.21
N SER A 18 -18.97 -32.15 36.26
CA SER A 18 -18.88 -33.39 37.06
C SER A 18 -18.54 -34.67 36.27
N GLN A 19 -18.04 -35.66 37.03
CA GLN A 19 -18.01 -37.12 36.80
C GLN A 19 -18.74 -37.70 35.56
N SER A 20 -18.06 -38.56 34.80
CA SER A 20 -18.47 -39.98 34.57
C SER A 20 -17.55 -40.79 33.61
N SER A 21 -17.45 -42.10 33.86
CA SER A 21 -17.16 -43.25 32.96
C SER A 21 -15.94 -43.31 31.99
N THR A 22 -15.21 -44.43 32.10
CA THR A 22 -14.29 -45.13 31.16
C THR A 22 -15.06 -46.01 30.13
N PRO A 23 -14.46 -46.88 29.25
CA PRO A 23 -13.05 -47.12 28.81
C PRO A 23 -12.83 -47.27 27.25
N GLY A 24 -11.58 -47.56 26.81
CA GLY A 24 -11.25 -48.20 25.50
C GLY A 24 -10.50 -47.29 24.48
N THR A 25 -9.66 -47.76 23.53
CA THR A 25 -9.15 -49.11 23.15
C THR A 25 -7.77 -48.99 22.42
N GLN A 26 -7.10 -50.10 22.08
CA GLN A 26 -5.68 -50.24 21.64
C GLN A 26 -5.41 -50.07 20.11
N LEU A 27 -4.10 -50.09 19.73
CA LEU A 27 -3.38 -50.50 18.47
C LEU A 27 -2.30 -49.43 18.08
N LEU A 28 -1.00 -49.67 17.80
CA LEU A 28 -0.27 -50.59 16.87
C LEU A 28 -0.44 -50.21 15.37
N SER A 29 0.57 -50.19 14.47
CA SER A 29 2.05 -50.39 14.53
C SER A 29 2.75 -50.15 13.14
N GLN A 30 4.10 -50.20 13.04
CA GLN A 30 4.96 -50.34 11.81
C GLN A 30 5.03 -49.09 10.86
N SER A 31 6.17 -48.53 10.36
CA SER A 31 7.42 -48.97 9.64
C SER A 31 7.26 -48.97 8.08
N SER A 32 8.26 -48.82 7.18
CA SER A 32 9.76 -48.89 7.21
C SER A 32 10.38 -48.19 5.95
N ILE A 33 11.49 -47.43 5.98
CA ILE A 33 12.93 -47.76 5.67
C ILE A 33 13.38 -47.71 4.16
N LEU A 34 14.63 -47.22 3.89
CA LEU A 34 15.40 -47.10 2.61
C LEU A 34 14.98 -45.96 1.62
N ASN A 35 15.80 -45.40 0.69
CA ASN A 35 17.22 -44.90 0.60
C ASN A 35 17.45 -44.43 -0.90
N ASP A 36 18.55 -43.85 -1.45
CA ASP A 36 19.93 -43.49 -1.04
C ASP A 36 20.62 -42.48 -2.01
N THR A 37 21.74 -41.81 -1.61
CA THR A 37 22.85 -41.21 -2.46
C THR A 37 22.56 -40.11 -3.53
N ILE A 38 23.45 -39.19 -3.99
CA ILE A 38 24.83 -38.71 -3.64
C ILE A 38 25.10 -37.30 -4.27
N GLU A 39 26.10 -36.56 -3.74
CA GLU A 39 26.76 -35.34 -4.29
C GLU A 39 26.01 -33.98 -4.38
N GLY A 40 26.79 -32.88 -4.41
CA GLY A 40 26.35 -31.47 -4.33
C GLY A 40 27.24 -30.54 -5.19
N PRO A 41 27.51 -29.26 -4.83
CA PRO A 41 27.10 -28.50 -3.63
C PRO A 41 26.19 -27.28 -3.93
N GLN A 42 25.45 -26.82 -2.93
CA GLN A 42 24.93 -25.44 -2.86
C GLN A 42 25.17 -24.86 -1.46
N ASN A 43 25.62 -23.60 -1.40
CA ASN A 43 25.90 -22.90 -0.15
C ASN A 43 24.63 -22.24 0.40
N ASP A 44 23.67 -23.05 0.82
CA ASP A 44 22.52 -22.55 1.57
C ASP A 44 22.97 -22.12 2.97
N ILE A 45 22.77 -20.84 3.29
CA ILE A 45 23.02 -20.29 4.63
C ILE A 45 21.88 -20.76 5.53
N PHE A 46 22.14 -21.81 6.31
CA PHE A 46 21.15 -22.41 7.20
C PHE A 46 20.67 -21.40 8.26
N VAL A 47 19.41 -20.99 8.13
CA VAL A 47 18.65 -20.38 9.23
C VAL A 47 18.42 -21.47 10.28
N ASN A 48 19.16 -21.40 11.38
CA ASN A 48 19.05 -22.33 12.52
C ASN A 48 17.73 -22.15 13.28
N SER A 49 16.63 -22.54 12.64
CA SER A 49 15.39 -22.87 13.33
C SER A 49 15.62 -24.18 14.09
N ILE A 50 15.97 -24.08 15.37
CA ILE A 50 16.21 -25.25 16.24
C ILE A 50 14.89 -25.98 16.43
N HIS A 51 14.68 -27.04 15.62
CA HIS A 51 13.74 -28.09 15.97
C HIS A 51 14.19 -28.71 17.30
N PRO A 52 13.29 -28.92 18.28
CA PRO A 52 13.67 -29.50 19.55
C PRO A 52 14.20 -30.91 19.34
N SER A 53 15.49 -31.10 19.60
CA SER A 53 16.12 -32.42 19.66
C SER A 53 15.46 -33.25 20.76
N LYS A 54 15.27 -34.54 20.49
CA LYS A 54 14.66 -35.46 21.45
C LYS A 54 15.53 -35.63 22.70
N ASP A 55 14.90 -36.13 23.74
CA ASP A 55 15.54 -36.81 24.88
C ASP A 55 16.45 -35.92 25.75
N VAL A 56 15.98 -34.70 26.04
CA VAL A 56 16.23 -34.08 27.36
C VAL A 56 15.12 -34.55 28.30
N PRO A 57 15.41 -35.05 29.52
CA PRO A 57 14.38 -35.39 30.50
C PRO A 57 13.57 -34.14 30.92
N ASP A 58 12.29 -34.33 31.26
CA ASP A 58 11.50 -33.34 32.02
C ASP A 58 11.97 -33.29 33.49
N GLU A 59 13.26 -33.00 33.73
CA GLU A 59 13.70 -32.55 35.04
C GLU A 59 13.14 -31.15 35.28
N LEU A 60 12.38 -31.02 36.36
CA LEU A 60 11.67 -29.78 36.69
C LEU A 60 12.70 -28.67 36.89
N VAL A 61 12.67 -27.64 36.02
CA VAL A 61 13.08 -26.30 36.42
C VAL A 61 12.23 -25.97 37.65
N PRO A 62 12.82 -25.74 38.84
CA PRO A 62 12.05 -25.59 40.07
C PRO A 62 11.32 -24.25 40.05
N PHE A 63 10.07 -24.28 39.59
CA PHE A 63 9.12 -23.21 39.85
C PHE A 63 8.99 -23.09 41.37
N LEU A 64 9.03 -21.86 41.90
CA LEU A 64 9.09 -21.58 43.35
C LEU A 64 7.74 -21.82 44.05
N ASP A 65 7.28 -23.07 44.02
CA ASP A 65 6.01 -23.54 44.56
C ASP A 65 6.13 -23.78 46.08
N GLY A 66 6.46 -22.72 46.82
CA GLY A 66 6.72 -22.74 48.26
C GLY A 66 6.60 -21.39 48.96
N ILE A 67 7.15 -20.31 48.39
CA ILE A 67 7.16 -18.99 49.04
C ILE A 67 5.91 -18.19 48.64
N LEU A 68 5.10 -17.78 49.62
CA LEU A 68 3.99 -16.85 49.40
C LEU A 68 4.52 -15.50 48.91
N ARG A 69 3.93 -14.97 47.84
CA ARG A 69 4.41 -13.73 47.17
C ARG A 69 4.54 -12.52 48.10
N THR A 70 3.74 -12.43 49.15
CA THR A 70 3.87 -11.42 50.21
C THR A 70 5.15 -11.61 51.02
N GLU A 71 5.40 -12.83 51.50
CA GLU A 71 6.56 -13.18 52.33
C GLU A 71 7.89 -12.98 51.57
N TYR A 72 7.91 -13.26 50.27
CA TYR A 72 9.04 -12.94 49.40
C TYR A 72 9.32 -11.42 49.36
N VAL A 73 8.29 -10.59 49.20
CA VAL A 73 8.42 -9.12 49.19
C VAL A 73 8.86 -8.59 50.56
N ASP A 74 8.29 -9.11 51.65
CA ASP A 74 8.67 -8.74 53.01
C ASP A 74 10.16 -9.06 53.27
N ARG A 75 10.63 -10.25 52.88
CA ARG A 75 12.05 -10.65 52.98
C ARG A 75 12.97 -9.76 52.11
N VAL A 76 12.55 -9.40 50.90
CA VAL A 76 13.32 -8.51 50.01
C VAL A 76 13.36 -7.07 50.52
N THR A 77 12.32 -6.58 51.19
CA THR A 77 12.31 -5.21 51.77
C THR A 77 13.01 -5.12 53.13
N ALA A 78 13.08 -6.21 53.89
CA ALA A 78 13.82 -6.27 55.16
C ALA A 78 15.35 -6.26 54.96
N ASN A 79 15.83 -6.85 53.87
CA ASN A 79 17.26 -6.84 53.52
C ASN A 79 17.56 -5.69 52.53
N ASN A 80 18.34 -4.70 52.96
CA ASN A 80 19.05 -3.82 52.01
C ASN A 80 20.17 -4.65 51.34
N VAL A 81 19.81 -5.43 50.32
CA VAL A 81 20.71 -6.39 49.66
C VAL A 81 21.79 -5.66 48.86
N GLU A 82 22.98 -5.53 49.46
CA GLU A 82 24.21 -5.43 48.69
C GLU A 82 24.31 -6.68 47.79
N CYS A 83 24.57 -6.45 46.51
CA CYS A 83 24.24 -7.35 45.40
C CYS A 83 25.21 -8.53 45.23
N GLU A 84 25.39 -9.33 46.29
CA GLU A 84 26.14 -10.58 46.27
C GLU A 84 25.26 -11.80 45.91
N LEU A 85 25.85 -12.79 45.22
CA LEU A 85 25.14 -13.99 44.77
C LEU A 85 24.62 -14.84 45.94
N SER A 86 25.38 -14.89 47.04
CA SER A 86 25.04 -15.52 48.33
C SER A 86 23.68 -15.07 48.87
N ASN A 87 23.42 -13.76 48.84
CA ASN A 87 22.17 -13.17 49.32
C ASN A 87 20.97 -13.54 48.44
N VAL A 88 21.19 -13.80 47.16
CA VAL A 88 20.14 -14.23 46.21
C VAL A 88 19.86 -15.73 46.32
N LEU A 89 20.89 -16.57 46.40
CA LEU A 89 20.74 -18.03 46.51
C LEU A 89 20.06 -18.44 47.83
N SER A 90 20.43 -17.80 48.94
CA SER A 90 19.79 -18.02 50.25
C SER A 90 18.33 -17.53 50.30
N LEU A 91 18.01 -16.43 49.63
CA LEU A 91 16.63 -15.91 49.51
C LEU A 91 15.72 -16.81 48.65
N LEU A 92 16.30 -17.61 47.75
CA LEU A 92 15.61 -18.61 46.94
C LEU A 92 15.45 -19.97 47.64
N GLU A 93 15.92 -20.11 48.89
CA GLU A 93 15.92 -21.35 49.68
C GLU A 93 16.58 -22.56 48.98
N LEU A 94 17.48 -22.29 48.04
CA LEU A 94 18.22 -23.32 47.31
C LEU A 94 19.30 -23.93 48.22
N GLY A 95 19.21 -25.25 48.46
CA GLY A 95 20.12 -25.96 49.36
C GLY A 95 21.58 -25.93 48.89
N ASN A 96 22.51 -26.16 49.83
CA ASN A 96 23.96 -25.97 49.67
C ASN A 96 24.60 -26.64 48.43
N GLU A 97 23.98 -27.66 47.85
CA GLU A 97 24.44 -28.29 46.60
C GLU A 97 24.30 -27.34 45.40
N ALA A 98 23.21 -26.56 45.34
CA ALA A 98 22.95 -25.56 44.31
C ALA A 98 24.00 -24.42 44.32
N GLU A 99 24.61 -24.12 45.47
CA GLU A 99 25.73 -23.19 45.54
C GLU A 99 26.98 -23.68 44.81
N THR A 100 27.10 -24.98 44.48
CA THR A 100 28.26 -25.53 43.78
C THR A 100 28.02 -25.73 42.28
N THR A 101 26.75 -25.79 41.85
CA THR A 101 26.33 -25.96 40.44
C THR A 101 25.86 -24.67 39.77
N ILE A 102 25.34 -23.69 40.52
CA ILE A 102 24.89 -22.41 39.95
C ILE A 102 26.10 -21.46 39.84
N HIS A 103 26.69 -21.41 38.65
CA HIS A 103 27.83 -20.55 38.36
C HIS A 103 27.46 -19.06 38.25
N GLY A 104 26.19 -18.71 38.05
CA GLY A 104 25.71 -17.33 38.16
C GLY A 104 24.20 -17.19 38.07
N VAL A 105 23.70 -15.98 38.34
CA VAL A 105 22.27 -15.63 38.32
C VAL A 105 22.08 -14.33 37.54
N GLN A 106 21.05 -14.28 36.69
CA GLN A 106 20.56 -13.03 36.11
C GLN A 106 19.41 -12.45 36.95
N GLN A 107 19.63 -11.29 37.56
CA GLN A 107 18.56 -10.49 38.15
C GLN A 107 17.93 -9.61 37.07
N ILE A 108 16.68 -9.90 36.72
CA ILE A 108 15.84 -9.02 35.90
C ILE A 108 15.11 -8.06 36.84
N VAL A 109 15.34 -6.75 36.67
CA VAL A 109 14.61 -5.70 37.39
C VAL A 109 13.70 -4.96 36.41
N PHE A 110 12.47 -4.69 36.84
CA PHE A 110 11.55 -3.83 36.11
C PHE A 110 11.71 -2.39 36.58
N ASP A 111 11.69 -1.44 35.63
CA ASP A 111 11.68 -0.01 35.94
C ASP A 111 10.33 0.38 36.58
N GLU A 112 10.29 1.50 37.31
CA GLU A 112 9.04 2.07 37.80
C GLU A 112 8.27 2.73 36.65
N ASP A 113 8.97 3.38 35.70
CA ASP A 113 8.36 3.89 34.47
C ASP A 113 8.52 2.90 33.31
N MET A 114 7.54 2.01 33.23
CA MET A 114 7.44 0.99 32.19
C MET A 114 6.96 1.53 30.82
N ALA A 115 6.60 2.81 30.73
CA ALA A 115 6.28 3.48 29.47
C ALA A 115 7.55 4.11 28.88
N ASN A 116 7.96 3.68 27.69
CA ASN A 116 9.13 4.26 27.04
C ASN A 116 8.91 4.51 25.54
N ASP A 117 8.68 5.77 25.20
CA ASP A 117 8.56 6.24 23.81
C ASP A 117 9.92 6.42 23.10
N ARG A 118 11.05 6.26 23.82
CA ARG A 118 12.42 6.41 23.23
C ARG A 118 12.80 5.26 22.29
N TYR A 119 12.16 4.11 22.41
CA TYR A 119 12.43 2.93 21.59
C TYR A 119 11.12 2.41 20.98
N LYS A 120 11.11 2.17 19.67
CA LYS A 120 10.03 1.44 18.98
C LYS A 120 10.61 0.24 18.26
N LEU A 121 9.87 -0.87 18.22
CA LEU A 121 10.20 -2.01 17.39
C LEU A 121 9.79 -1.72 15.95
N MET A 122 10.62 -2.09 14.98
CA MET A 122 10.31 -2.07 13.56
C MET A 122 10.51 -3.47 12.97
N GLU A 123 9.58 -3.91 12.15
CA GLU A 123 9.70 -5.12 11.34
C GLU A 123 10.37 -4.76 10.01
N ILE A 124 11.48 -5.44 9.70
CA ILE A 124 12.39 -5.12 8.59
C ILE A 124 12.63 -6.41 7.81
N ASP A 125 12.31 -6.40 6.51
CA ASP A 125 12.58 -7.53 5.61
C ASP A 125 14.10 -7.78 5.47
N ASN A 126 14.49 -9.04 5.21
CA ASN A 126 15.89 -9.39 4.93
C ASN A 126 16.52 -8.56 3.79
N ASN A 127 15.72 -8.12 2.82
CA ASN A 127 16.16 -7.26 1.71
C ASN A 127 16.50 -5.83 2.16
N LEU A 128 15.90 -5.36 3.26
CA LEU A 128 16.16 -4.05 3.86
C LEU A 128 17.22 -4.12 4.97
N LEU A 129 17.46 -5.29 5.56
CA LEU A 129 18.45 -5.46 6.63
C LEU A 129 19.85 -4.93 6.23
N GLU A 130 20.26 -5.13 4.98
CA GLU A 130 21.53 -4.62 4.44
C GLU A 130 21.67 -3.09 4.58
N TYR A 131 20.57 -2.34 4.44
CA TYR A 131 20.54 -0.88 4.59
C TYR A 131 20.70 -0.41 6.05
N PHE A 132 20.43 -1.29 7.03
CA PHE A 132 20.62 -0.99 8.45
C PHE A 132 21.96 -1.53 8.99
N THR A 133 22.63 -2.45 8.28
CA THR A 133 23.95 -2.98 8.67
C THR A 133 25.12 -2.27 8.00
N ASN A 134 24.95 -1.76 6.78
CA ASN A 134 26.05 -1.18 5.99
C ASN A 134 26.13 0.34 6.17
N PRO A 135 27.20 0.89 6.78
CA PRO A 135 27.31 2.32 7.07
C PRO A 135 27.49 3.23 5.83
N GLU A 136 27.64 2.64 4.63
CA GLU A 136 27.72 3.36 3.36
C GLU A 136 26.34 3.62 2.71
N ARG A 137 25.25 3.04 3.24
CA ARG A 137 23.90 3.30 2.75
C ARG A 137 23.12 4.16 3.74
N GLU A 138 22.54 5.25 3.26
CA GLU A 138 21.66 6.09 4.05
C GLU A 138 20.21 5.56 4.01
N VAL A 139 19.53 5.70 5.14
CA VAL A 139 18.09 5.44 5.29
C VAL A 139 17.47 6.65 5.98
N ILE A 140 16.50 7.29 5.33
CA ILE A 140 16.02 8.62 5.70
C ILE A 140 14.51 8.56 5.94
N PHE A 141 14.06 8.94 7.14
CA PHE A 141 12.63 9.20 7.39
C PHE A 141 12.23 10.56 6.80
N ARG A 142 11.09 10.64 6.10
CA ARG A 142 10.57 11.88 5.49
C ARG A 142 9.07 12.08 5.78
N GLY A 143 8.63 13.34 5.82
CA GLY A 143 7.23 13.74 6.01
C GLY A 143 7.08 15.02 6.82
N GLY A 144 6.02 15.78 6.56
CA GLY A 144 5.61 16.92 7.39
C GLY A 144 4.92 16.47 8.69
N LEU A 145 4.56 17.44 9.55
CA LEU A 145 3.89 17.18 10.84
C LEU A 145 2.50 16.54 10.71
N GLU A 146 1.84 16.70 9.56
CA GLU A 146 0.48 16.20 9.25
C GLU A 146 0.48 15.06 8.22
N ASP A 147 1.64 14.63 7.71
CA ASP A 147 1.75 13.54 6.73
C ASP A 147 1.89 12.15 7.40
N GLU A 148 1.57 11.09 6.66
CA GLU A 148 1.97 9.73 7.02
C GLU A 148 3.50 9.62 7.04
N LEU A 149 4.11 9.12 8.13
CA LEU A 149 5.55 8.88 8.17
C LEU A 149 5.99 7.89 7.07
N ILE A 150 7.01 8.26 6.28
CA ILE A 150 7.65 7.36 5.33
C ILE A 150 9.12 7.14 5.64
N LEU A 151 9.65 6.02 5.15
CA LEU A 151 11.05 5.63 5.16
C LEU A 151 11.55 5.55 3.71
N CYS A 152 12.63 6.24 3.38
CA CYS A 152 13.30 6.15 2.08
C CYS A 152 14.64 5.40 2.21
N THR A 153 14.84 4.43 1.33
CA THR A 153 16.19 4.02 0.88
C THR A 153 16.61 4.89 -0.31
N ASP A 154 17.76 4.60 -0.93
CA ASP A 154 18.17 5.24 -2.18
C ASP A 154 17.23 4.90 -3.35
N ASP A 155 16.66 3.68 -3.35
CA ASP A 155 15.83 3.15 -4.42
C ASP A 155 14.32 3.19 -4.16
N LYS A 156 13.85 3.07 -2.90
CA LYS A 156 12.43 2.80 -2.58
C LYS A 156 11.89 3.66 -1.45
N THR A 157 10.59 3.91 -1.53
CA THR A 157 9.78 4.54 -0.49
C THR A 157 8.93 3.49 0.22
N PHE A 158 8.85 3.55 1.54
CA PHE A 158 7.98 2.70 2.37
C PHE A 158 7.11 3.56 3.29
N THR A 159 5.84 3.20 3.47
CA THR A 159 4.97 3.79 4.50
C THR A 159 5.23 3.10 5.82
N VAL A 160 5.43 3.87 6.89
CA VAL A 160 5.63 3.35 8.23
C VAL A 160 4.27 3.32 8.94
N LYS A 161 3.75 2.12 9.24
CA LYS A 161 2.47 1.95 9.94
C LYS A 161 2.67 1.33 11.31
N GLU A 162 1.99 1.86 12.32
CA GLU A 162 2.05 1.31 13.68
C GLU A 162 0.93 0.29 13.92
N HIS A 163 1.32 -0.96 14.18
CA HIS A 163 0.41 -2.08 14.40
C HIS A 163 0.45 -2.54 15.85
N ASN A 164 -0.69 -2.45 16.53
CA ASN A 164 -0.88 -3.00 17.88
C ASN A 164 -0.83 -4.55 17.82
N THR A 165 0.09 -5.17 18.55
CA THR A 165 0.21 -6.64 18.59
C THR A 165 -0.61 -7.24 19.73
N THR A 166 -0.92 -8.54 19.63
CA THR A 166 -1.50 -9.33 20.74
C THR A 166 -0.46 -9.84 21.73
N ARG A 167 0.82 -9.49 21.52
CA ARG A 167 1.95 -9.86 22.37
C ARG A 167 2.35 -8.67 23.22
N THR A 168 3.33 -8.87 24.09
CA THR A 168 3.94 -7.80 24.87
C THR A 168 5.42 -8.10 24.95
N TYR A 169 6.22 -7.19 24.42
CA TYR A 169 7.66 -7.29 24.33
C TYR A 169 8.27 -6.50 25.47
N LEU A 170 9.27 -7.08 26.14
CA LEU A 170 10.05 -6.43 27.19
C LEU A 170 11.43 -6.17 26.62
N LEU A 171 11.82 -4.90 26.52
CA LEU A 171 13.14 -4.53 26.03
C LEU A 171 14.15 -4.60 27.19
N PHE A 172 15.29 -5.25 26.96
CA PHE A 172 16.42 -5.30 27.88
C PHE A 172 17.69 -4.91 27.10
N PRO A 173 18.61 -4.12 27.68
CA PRO A 173 19.83 -3.68 27.00
C PRO A 173 20.81 -4.83 26.81
N GLU A 174 20.84 -5.75 27.76
CA GLU A 174 21.64 -6.96 27.73
C GLU A 174 20.91 -8.08 28.48
N ILE A 175 21.00 -9.29 27.93
CA ILE A 175 20.64 -10.56 28.57
C ILE A 175 21.86 -11.47 28.37
N LYS A 176 22.15 -12.29 29.37
CA LYS A 176 23.27 -13.23 29.37
C LYS A 176 22.75 -14.65 29.25
N ASP A 177 23.21 -15.36 28.23
CA ASP A 177 22.95 -16.79 28.06
C ASP A 177 23.78 -17.62 29.05
N VAL A 178 23.43 -18.90 29.19
CA VAL A 178 24.02 -19.84 30.17
C VAL A 178 25.56 -19.89 30.07
N ASP A 179 26.10 -19.84 28.85
CA ASP A 179 27.54 -19.92 28.60
C ASP A 179 28.33 -18.77 29.24
N TYR A 180 27.77 -17.55 29.28
CA TYR A 180 28.41 -16.41 29.94
C TYR A 180 28.61 -16.63 31.45
N PHE A 181 27.69 -17.36 32.10
CA PHE A 181 27.81 -17.68 33.52
C PHE A 181 28.75 -18.88 33.77
N ASN A 182 28.94 -19.75 32.78
CA ASN A 182 29.90 -20.86 32.85
C ASN A 182 31.35 -20.38 32.63
N GLU A 183 31.57 -19.30 31.87
CA GLU A 183 32.91 -18.79 31.62
C GLU A 183 33.64 -18.38 32.92
N ASN A 184 34.83 -18.96 33.13
CA ASN A 184 35.75 -18.70 34.24
C ASN A 184 35.30 -19.17 35.65
N ASN A 185 34.22 -19.97 35.79
CA ASN A 185 33.73 -20.47 37.09
C ASN A 185 33.45 -19.38 38.15
N ARG A 186 33.19 -18.13 37.72
CA ARG A 186 32.98 -17.00 38.65
C ARG A 186 31.49 -16.87 38.99
N LYS A 187 31.18 -17.02 40.28
CA LYS A 187 29.88 -16.70 40.89
C LYS A 187 29.47 -15.24 40.60
N ILE A 188 28.79 -15.02 39.48
CA ILE A 188 28.41 -13.68 38.98
C ILE A 188 26.90 -13.47 39.13
N LEU A 189 26.52 -12.33 39.71
CA LEU A 189 25.18 -11.78 39.63
C LEU A 189 25.15 -10.72 38.52
N HIS A 190 24.48 -10.99 37.40
CA HIS A 190 24.28 -10.01 36.34
C HIS A 190 22.92 -9.33 36.53
N LYS A 191 22.91 -8.01 36.70
CA LYS A 191 21.69 -7.22 36.89
C LYS A 191 21.34 -6.45 35.62
N THR A 192 20.20 -6.75 35.02
CA THR A 192 19.65 -6.04 33.86
C THR A 192 18.33 -5.37 34.21
N ILE A 193 18.10 -4.16 33.69
CA ILE A 193 16.90 -3.36 33.94
C ILE A 193 16.08 -3.29 32.64
N SER A 194 14.78 -3.51 32.73
CA SER A 194 13.88 -3.37 31.57
C SER A 194 13.87 -1.93 31.06
N GLN A 195 14.16 -1.72 29.78
CA GLN A 195 14.05 -0.41 29.14
C GLN A 195 12.62 -0.07 28.70
N GLY A 196 11.62 -0.94 28.95
CA GLY A 196 10.20 -0.62 28.80
C GLY A 196 9.35 -1.74 28.18
N VAL A 197 8.05 -1.48 28.09
CA VAL A 197 7.03 -2.41 27.61
C VAL A 197 6.52 -2.01 26.23
N LEU A 198 6.93 -2.74 25.20
CA LEU A 198 6.56 -2.47 23.81
C LEU A 198 5.42 -3.39 23.37
N LYS A 199 4.32 -2.81 22.88
CA LYS A 199 3.10 -3.54 22.42
C LYS A 199 2.84 -3.37 20.93
N ASN A 200 3.44 -2.36 20.34
CA ASN A 200 3.23 -1.94 18.96
C ASN A 200 4.51 -2.21 18.16
N ILE A 201 4.35 -2.56 16.89
CA ILE A 201 5.45 -2.73 15.94
C ILE A 201 5.20 -1.81 14.74
N LEU A 202 6.25 -1.13 14.29
CA LEU A 202 6.25 -0.37 13.04
C LEU A 202 6.47 -1.34 11.88
N VAL A 203 5.52 -1.41 10.95
CA VAL A 203 5.56 -2.26 9.75
C VAL A 203 5.78 -1.37 8.52
N LEU A 204 6.60 -1.83 7.58
CA LEU A 204 6.93 -1.12 6.35
C LEU A 204 6.09 -1.64 5.17
N GLU A 205 5.31 -0.76 4.54
CA GLU A 205 4.59 -1.06 3.29
C GLU A 205 5.21 -0.32 2.10
N GLU A 206 5.77 -1.05 1.12
CA GLU A 206 6.41 -0.49 -0.07
C GLU A 206 5.45 0.40 -0.89
N LYS A 207 5.71 1.72 -0.90
CA LYS A 207 5.06 2.70 -1.78
C LYS A 207 5.65 2.57 -3.18
N LYS A 208 5.19 1.54 -3.89
CA LYS A 208 5.56 1.22 -5.29
C LYS A 208 5.21 2.33 -6.29
N PHE A 209 4.23 3.18 -5.96
CA PHE A 209 3.75 4.26 -6.82
C PHE A 209 3.69 5.55 -5.99
N PRO A 210 4.57 6.53 -6.26
CA PRO A 210 4.49 7.85 -5.65
C PRO A 210 3.29 8.63 -6.22
N ASP A 211 2.72 9.52 -5.41
CA ASP A 211 1.55 10.30 -5.82
C ASP A 211 1.93 11.43 -6.79
N ILE A 212 1.79 11.16 -8.08
CA ILE A 212 2.00 12.12 -9.17
C ILE A 212 1.12 13.37 -8.98
N LYS A 213 -0.04 13.27 -8.31
CA LYS A 213 -0.89 14.44 -8.03
C LYS A 213 -0.22 15.37 -7.03
N LYS A 214 0.38 14.89 -5.93
CA LYS A 214 1.16 15.74 -5.01
C LYS A 214 2.24 16.53 -5.78
N ILE A 215 2.89 15.92 -6.77
CA ILE A 215 3.91 16.57 -7.62
C ILE A 215 3.27 17.62 -8.55
N GLU A 216 2.22 17.26 -9.29
CA GLU A 216 1.47 18.19 -10.16
C GLU A 216 0.93 19.41 -9.38
N GLU A 217 0.42 19.18 -8.17
CA GLU A 217 -0.06 20.23 -7.26
C GLU A 217 1.08 21.13 -6.75
N TYR A 218 2.21 20.56 -6.37
CA TYR A 218 3.41 21.29 -5.95
C TYR A 218 3.92 22.24 -7.05
N PHE A 219 3.84 21.81 -8.31
CA PHE A 219 4.24 22.63 -9.46
C PHE A 219 3.20 23.66 -9.92
N LYS A 220 1.96 23.69 -9.41
CA LYS A 220 0.87 24.61 -9.87
C LYS A 220 1.27 26.09 -9.91
N ASN A 221 2.09 26.55 -8.96
CA ASN A 221 2.50 27.95 -8.90
C ASN A 221 3.66 28.30 -9.87
N ASN A 222 4.29 27.29 -10.47
CA ASN A 222 5.54 27.39 -11.25
C ASN A 222 5.42 26.77 -12.65
N GLN A 223 4.20 26.59 -13.15
CA GLN A 223 3.98 26.14 -14.52
C GLN A 223 4.39 27.24 -15.52
N ILE A 224 4.70 26.84 -16.76
CA ILE A 224 4.83 27.76 -17.89
C ILE A 224 3.55 27.62 -18.73
N ASP A 225 2.76 28.69 -18.76
CA ASP A 225 1.33 28.60 -19.12
C ASP A 225 1.06 28.80 -20.61
N THR A 226 1.90 29.58 -21.29
CA THR A 226 1.81 29.88 -22.72
C THR A 226 3.19 30.08 -23.34
N ILE A 227 3.32 29.75 -24.62
CA ILE A 227 4.53 29.96 -25.42
C ILE A 227 4.88 31.47 -25.53
N ASN A 228 3.89 32.32 -25.82
CA ASN A 228 4.08 33.75 -26.14
C ASN A 228 4.30 34.70 -24.94
N GLN A 229 4.75 34.22 -23.76
CA GLN A 229 4.98 35.09 -22.60
C GLN A 229 6.44 35.56 -22.52
N ASP A 230 6.67 36.87 -22.68
CA ASP A 230 7.95 37.48 -22.35
C ASP A 230 8.26 37.28 -20.86
N THR A 231 9.33 36.54 -20.57
CA THR A 231 9.67 36.07 -19.22
C THR A 231 10.15 37.17 -18.25
N SER A 232 10.16 38.43 -18.67
CA SER A 232 10.74 39.56 -17.94
C SER A 232 9.82 40.16 -16.86
N GLU A 233 8.50 40.18 -17.04
CA GLU A 233 7.62 41.01 -16.19
C GLU A 233 7.03 40.33 -14.95
N TYR A 234 7.10 38.98 -14.84
CA TYR A 234 6.45 38.21 -13.77
C TYR A 234 7.39 37.36 -12.89
N VAL A 235 8.71 37.53 -13.00
CA VAL A 235 9.71 36.68 -12.29
C VAL A 235 9.55 36.73 -10.76
N ASN A 236 9.15 37.88 -10.20
CA ASN A 236 9.21 38.17 -8.76
C ASN A 236 8.24 37.39 -7.85
N GLN A 237 7.48 36.40 -8.37
CA GLN A 237 6.52 35.60 -7.56
C GLN A 237 6.59 34.08 -7.79
N LYS A 238 7.40 33.57 -8.73
CA LYS A 238 7.52 32.11 -8.95
C LYS A 238 8.61 31.51 -8.04
N ARG A 239 8.25 30.54 -7.18
CA ARG A 239 9.19 29.84 -6.26
C ARG A 239 10.18 29.04 -7.10
N MET A 240 11.48 29.31 -6.99
CA MET A 240 12.48 28.42 -7.59
C MET A 240 12.37 27.04 -6.94
N ILE A 241 12.16 25.99 -7.73
CA ILE A 241 12.09 24.60 -7.27
C ILE A 241 13.40 23.90 -7.66
N THR A 242 14.20 23.53 -6.68
CA THR A 242 15.38 22.67 -6.86
C THR A 242 15.06 21.21 -6.59
N TYR A 243 16.01 20.31 -6.90
CA TYR A 243 15.92 18.89 -6.53
C TYR A 243 15.77 18.67 -5.02
N GLN A 244 16.44 19.49 -4.20
CA GLN A 244 16.38 19.38 -2.74
C GLN A 244 15.06 19.89 -2.16
N ASP A 245 14.44 20.93 -2.76
CA ASP A 245 13.08 21.33 -2.40
C ASP A 245 12.08 20.18 -2.63
N LEU A 246 12.20 19.47 -3.74
CA LEU A 246 11.35 18.32 -4.06
C LEU A 246 11.54 17.16 -3.07
N LEU A 247 12.77 16.82 -2.69
CA LEU A 247 13.04 15.75 -1.71
C LEU A 247 12.61 16.10 -0.28
N ASN A 248 12.53 17.39 0.07
CA ASN A 248 12.09 17.84 1.39
C ASN A 248 10.56 17.96 1.48
N ASP A 249 9.92 18.55 0.48
CA ASP A 249 8.47 18.81 0.48
C ASP A 249 7.65 17.61 -0.08
N ILE A 250 8.29 16.64 -0.76
CA ILE A 250 7.62 15.47 -1.36
C ILE A 250 8.17 14.15 -0.80
N GLN A 251 7.25 13.27 -0.42
CA GLN A 251 7.53 12.01 0.26
C GLN A 251 7.94 10.89 -0.71
N ILE A 252 9.22 10.87 -1.09
CA ILE A 252 9.74 9.98 -2.14
C ILE A 252 11.24 9.66 -1.95
N SER A 253 11.73 8.54 -2.50
CA SER A 253 13.15 8.21 -2.62
C SER A 253 13.79 8.89 -3.83
N GLU A 254 15.12 8.98 -3.84
CA GLU A 254 15.87 9.72 -4.86
C GLU A 254 15.71 9.14 -6.27
N LYS A 255 15.92 7.82 -6.42
CA LYS A 255 15.72 7.15 -7.72
C LYS A 255 14.27 7.21 -8.18
N GLN A 256 13.29 7.07 -7.28
CA GLN A 256 11.87 7.20 -7.62
C GLN A 256 11.52 8.62 -8.08
N LEU A 257 12.10 9.67 -7.47
CA LEU A 257 11.88 11.05 -7.92
C LEU A 257 12.38 11.25 -9.35
N ILE A 258 13.59 10.79 -9.68
CA ILE A 258 14.14 10.86 -11.04
C ILE A 258 13.25 10.07 -12.02
N GLU A 259 12.85 8.85 -11.64
CA GLU A 259 11.94 8.01 -12.43
C GLU A 259 10.56 8.61 -12.66
N VAL A 260 10.08 9.51 -11.79
CA VAL A 260 8.80 10.23 -12.00
C VAL A 260 9.01 11.48 -12.82
N LEU A 261 10.06 12.26 -12.55
CA LEU A 261 10.41 13.47 -13.31
C LEU A 261 10.56 13.17 -14.80
N ASP A 262 11.10 12.00 -15.15
CA ASP A 262 11.20 11.52 -16.54
C ASP A 262 9.86 11.19 -17.21
N LYS A 263 8.81 10.92 -16.43
CA LYS A 263 7.46 10.52 -16.89
C LYS A 263 6.46 11.68 -16.92
N VAL A 264 6.73 12.79 -16.22
CA VAL A 264 5.86 13.98 -16.15
C VAL A 264 6.28 15.07 -17.17
N PRO A 265 5.42 16.07 -17.47
CA PRO A 265 5.79 17.19 -18.32
C PRO A 265 6.66 18.22 -17.59
N VAL A 266 7.88 17.84 -17.20
CA VAL A 266 8.85 18.70 -16.50
C VAL A 266 10.16 18.76 -17.28
N PHE A 267 10.82 19.91 -17.27
CA PHE A 267 12.21 20.07 -17.70
C PHE A 267 13.04 20.82 -16.66
N GLN A 268 14.36 20.71 -16.76
CA GLN A 268 15.34 21.39 -15.91
C GLN A 268 16.00 22.51 -16.70
N ASP A 269 16.15 23.68 -16.09
CA ASP A 269 16.88 24.83 -16.64
C ASP A 269 17.67 25.49 -15.51
N ASN A 270 19.00 25.55 -15.64
CA ASN A 270 19.91 26.10 -14.62
C ASN A 270 19.62 25.58 -13.18
N ASN A 271 19.39 24.26 -13.06
CA ASN A 271 19.02 23.54 -11.81
C ASN A 271 17.66 23.91 -11.18
N ILE A 272 16.82 24.65 -11.90
CA ILE A 272 15.43 24.91 -11.55
C ILE A 272 14.54 23.98 -12.38
N TYR A 273 13.58 23.30 -11.73
CA TYR A 273 12.56 22.51 -12.43
C TYR A 273 11.36 23.37 -12.83
N HIS A 274 10.90 23.19 -14.06
CA HIS A 274 9.76 23.89 -14.64
C HIS A 274 8.73 22.89 -15.16
N TRP A 275 7.46 23.08 -14.81
CA TRP A 275 6.36 22.28 -15.30
C TRP A 275 5.77 22.88 -16.58
N ILE A 276 5.64 22.07 -17.63
CA ILE A 276 5.05 22.45 -18.90
C ILE A 276 3.53 22.26 -18.78
N SER A 277 2.79 23.35 -18.62
CA SER A 277 1.33 23.31 -18.50
C SER A 277 0.69 22.58 -19.69
N ASP A 278 -0.51 22.04 -19.49
CA ASP A 278 -1.26 21.44 -20.60
C ASP A 278 -1.49 22.44 -21.73
N THR A 279 -1.79 23.72 -21.43
CA THR A 279 -2.01 24.77 -22.44
C THR A 279 -0.76 25.07 -23.25
N TYR A 280 0.42 25.07 -22.63
CA TYR A 280 1.70 25.21 -23.33
C TYR A 280 1.97 23.99 -24.23
N GLN A 281 1.75 22.77 -23.71
CA GLN A 281 1.90 21.55 -24.52
C GLN A 281 0.93 21.54 -25.71
N GLU A 282 -0.32 21.98 -25.54
CA GLU A 282 -1.31 22.06 -26.62
C GLU A 282 -0.88 23.06 -27.71
N GLN A 283 -0.32 24.21 -27.32
CA GLN A 283 0.29 25.16 -28.26
C GLN A 283 1.51 24.56 -28.98
N LEU A 284 2.40 23.88 -28.24
CA LEU A 284 3.60 23.25 -28.77
C LEU A 284 3.26 22.17 -29.81
N PHE A 285 2.35 21.26 -29.50
CA PHE A 285 1.94 20.19 -30.41
C PHE A 285 1.22 20.74 -31.64
N ASN A 286 0.42 21.81 -31.51
CA ASN A 286 -0.16 22.49 -32.67
C ASN A 286 0.92 23.07 -33.60
N ILE A 287 1.98 23.68 -33.07
CA ILE A 287 3.09 24.21 -33.89
C ILE A 287 3.82 23.05 -34.60
N LEU A 288 4.13 21.97 -33.88
CA LEU A 288 4.82 20.80 -34.42
C LEU A 288 4.02 20.10 -35.53
N ILE A 289 2.70 19.91 -35.34
CA ILE A 289 1.79 19.37 -36.37
C ILE A 289 1.90 20.20 -37.66
N ASN A 290 1.72 21.52 -37.55
CA ASN A 290 1.82 22.41 -38.71
C ASN A 290 3.22 22.40 -39.34
N ALA A 291 4.29 22.23 -38.56
CA ALA A 291 5.67 22.20 -39.06
C ALA A 291 5.99 20.92 -39.86
N PHE A 292 5.42 19.76 -39.49
CA PHE A 292 5.62 18.50 -40.23
C PHE A 292 4.99 18.51 -41.63
N ASP A 293 3.85 19.21 -41.81
CA ASP A 293 3.20 19.34 -43.12
C ASP A 293 3.69 20.58 -43.92
N ASP A 294 4.53 21.44 -43.34
CA ASP A 294 4.98 22.68 -43.99
C ASP A 294 6.18 22.45 -44.92
N SER A 295 5.94 22.72 -46.21
CA SER A 295 6.92 22.73 -47.30
C SER A 295 8.20 23.55 -47.07
N ARG A 296 8.26 24.42 -46.05
CA ARG A 296 9.46 25.13 -45.60
C ARG A 296 10.48 24.21 -44.93
N TYR A 297 10.04 23.21 -44.17
CA TYR A 297 10.90 22.41 -43.28
C TYR A 297 11.15 20.99 -43.80
N LYS A 298 11.51 20.85 -45.08
CA LYS A 298 11.59 19.54 -45.78
C LYS A 298 12.54 18.49 -45.18
N GLU A 299 13.46 18.90 -44.31
CA GLU A 299 14.39 18.01 -43.61
C GLU A 299 13.82 17.50 -42.27
N LEU A 300 12.82 18.21 -41.71
CA LEU A 300 12.03 17.71 -40.60
C LEU A 300 11.01 16.71 -41.14
N THR A 301 11.24 15.42 -40.90
CA THR A 301 10.26 14.38 -41.19
C THR A 301 9.96 13.59 -39.92
N ILE A 302 8.88 12.81 -39.92
CA ILE A 302 8.53 11.88 -38.84
C ILE A 302 9.70 10.92 -38.53
N ASP A 303 10.51 10.59 -39.55
CA ASP A 303 11.63 9.65 -39.45
C ASP A 303 13.00 10.36 -39.32
N THR A 304 13.05 11.70 -39.39
CA THR A 304 14.28 12.51 -39.26
C THR A 304 14.01 13.82 -38.51
N ILE A 305 14.21 13.80 -37.19
CA ILE A 305 14.07 14.97 -36.30
C ILE A 305 15.43 15.32 -35.68
N ASN A 306 15.85 16.58 -35.76
CA ASN A 306 17.06 17.10 -35.09
C ASN A 306 16.69 18.23 -34.11
N PHE A 307 17.50 18.44 -33.08
CA PHE A 307 17.32 19.54 -32.12
C PHE A 307 17.30 20.91 -32.81
N ASP A 308 18.23 21.16 -33.73
CA ASP A 308 18.33 22.45 -34.43
C ASP A 308 17.16 22.66 -35.41
N LEU A 309 16.71 21.62 -36.11
CA LEU A 309 15.52 21.69 -36.97
C LEU A 309 14.26 22.05 -36.16
N LEU A 310 14.06 21.42 -35.00
CA LEU A 310 12.97 21.80 -34.09
C LEU A 310 13.12 23.25 -33.61
N LYS A 311 14.33 23.71 -33.35
CA LYS A 311 14.62 25.09 -32.92
C LYS A 311 14.40 26.14 -34.01
N GLU A 312 14.49 25.78 -35.29
CA GLU A 312 14.11 26.62 -36.43
C GLU A 312 12.59 26.60 -36.73
N CYS A 313 11.89 25.54 -36.31
CA CYS A 313 10.43 25.44 -36.40
C CYS A 313 9.71 26.18 -35.25
N LEU A 314 10.35 26.23 -34.07
CA LEU A 314 9.76 26.74 -32.85
C LEU A 314 10.06 28.24 -32.64
N PRO A 315 9.13 29.02 -32.01
CA PRO A 315 9.39 30.41 -31.66
C PRO A 315 10.61 30.59 -30.75
N SER A 316 11.31 31.72 -30.91
CA SER A 316 12.61 32.01 -30.26
C SER A 316 12.59 32.07 -28.73
N HIS A 317 11.41 32.17 -28.11
CA HIS A 317 11.20 32.14 -26.65
C HIS A 317 10.98 30.72 -26.09
N VAL A 318 10.92 29.68 -26.93
CA VAL A 318 10.89 28.29 -26.45
C VAL A 318 12.26 27.90 -25.91
N LYS A 319 12.34 27.57 -24.61
CA LYS A 319 13.58 27.16 -23.93
C LYS A 319 14.10 25.83 -24.49
N ASN A 320 15.43 25.69 -24.62
CA ASN A 320 16.09 24.44 -25.06
C ASN A 320 15.55 23.19 -24.33
N GLY A 321 15.38 23.25 -23.00
CA GLY A 321 14.89 22.15 -22.18
C GLY A 321 13.48 21.64 -22.53
N VAL A 322 12.65 22.45 -23.20
CA VAL A 322 11.35 22.00 -23.75
C VAL A 322 11.55 21.12 -24.99
N ILE A 323 12.54 21.45 -25.84
CA ILE A 323 12.92 20.67 -27.02
C ILE A 323 13.58 19.36 -26.56
N GLU A 324 14.47 19.42 -25.58
CA GLU A 324 15.09 18.24 -24.94
C GLU A 324 14.03 17.33 -24.30
N TRP A 325 13.06 17.90 -23.57
CA TRP A 325 11.91 17.15 -23.05
C TRP A 325 11.09 16.48 -24.15
N PHE A 326 10.79 17.19 -25.24
CA PHE A 326 10.04 16.63 -26.37
C PHE A 326 10.82 15.47 -27.02
N LEU A 327 12.10 15.66 -27.34
CA LEU A 327 12.96 14.61 -27.92
C LEU A 327 13.05 13.40 -26.99
N LYS A 328 13.33 13.60 -25.70
CA LYS A 328 13.42 12.52 -24.70
C LYS A 328 12.11 11.73 -24.55
N ASN A 329 10.96 12.39 -24.68
CA ASN A 329 9.67 11.73 -24.47
C ASN A 329 9.04 11.17 -25.76
N TYR A 330 9.16 11.83 -26.89
CA TYR A 330 8.39 11.50 -28.10
C TYR A 330 9.23 10.93 -29.23
N CYS A 331 10.56 10.86 -29.09
CA CYS A 331 11.45 10.32 -30.11
C CYS A 331 12.41 9.26 -29.54
N GLU A 332 12.79 8.29 -30.37
CA GLU A 332 13.92 7.40 -30.15
C GLU A 332 15.14 7.98 -30.85
N LYS A 333 16.33 7.89 -30.24
CA LYS A 333 17.57 8.38 -30.85
C LYS A 333 18.17 7.29 -31.74
N ASP A 334 18.63 7.65 -32.94
CA ASP A 334 19.51 6.75 -33.72
C ASP A 334 20.94 6.77 -33.14
N ASP A 335 21.48 5.58 -32.86
CA ASP A 335 22.84 5.41 -32.34
C ASP A 335 23.92 5.88 -33.33
N ASN A 336 23.61 5.93 -34.64
CA ASN A 336 24.57 6.22 -35.70
C ASN A 336 24.64 7.70 -36.09
N THR A 337 23.68 8.53 -35.65
CA THR A 337 23.58 9.94 -36.03
C THR A 337 23.24 10.85 -34.83
N LEU A 338 23.03 12.14 -35.11
CA LEU A 338 22.47 13.11 -34.15
C LEU A 338 20.95 13.28 -34.33
N SER A 339 20.32 12.38 -35.10
CA SER A 339 18.89 12.44 -35.43
C SER A 339 18.04 11.50 -34.58
N TYR A 340 16.75 11.78 -34.56
CA TYR A 340 15.76 11.10 -33.75
C TYR A 340 14.54 10.70 -34.61
N LEU A 341 14.02 9.51 -34.36
CA LEU A 341 12.83 8.92 -34.99
C LEU A 341 11.60 9.16 -34.09
N LEU A 342 10.51 9.70 -34.63
CA LEU A 342 9.29 9.94 -33.84
C LEU A 342 8.61 8.62 -33.43
N ILE A 343 8.30 8.47 -32.14
CA ILE A 343 7.51 7.37 -31.58
C ILE A 343 6.04 7.58 -31.97
N LYS A 344 5.69 7.14 -33.18
CA LYS A 344 4.43 7.44 -33.89
C LYS A 344 3.19 7.23 -33.01
N ASP A 345 3.04 6.04 -32.43
CA ASP A 345 1.90 5.70 -31.53
C ASP A 345 1.82 6.66 -30.30
N LYS A 346 2.96 7.06 -29.70
CA LYS A 346 2.98 7.95 -28.51
C LYS A 346 2.66 9.41 -28.88
N PHE A 347 3.09 9.88 -30.04
CA PHE A 347 2.70 11.20 -30.56
C PHE A 347 1.20 11.24 -30.88
N ILE A 348 0.67 10.23 -31.59
CA ILE A 348 -0.76 10.13 -31.92
C ILE A 348 -1.61 10.12 -30.63
N ILE A 349 -1.23 9.35 -29.61
CA ILE A 349 -1.90 9.33 -28.29
C ILE A 349 -1.95 10.74 -27.67
N ARG A 350 -0.89 11.55 -27.80
CA ARG A 350 -0.86 12.92 -27.26
C ARG A 350 -1.75 13.89 -28.05
N CYS A 351 -1.89 13.73 -29.37
CA CYS A 351 -2.85 14.46 -30.21
C CYS A 351 -4.31 14.06 -29.86
N VAL A 352 -4.57 12.76 -29.72
CA VAL A 352 -5.88 12.20 -29.32
C VAL A 352 -6.31 12.73 -27.96
N LYS A 353 -5.41 12.75 -26.95
CA LYS A 353 -5.70 13.31 -25.62
C LYS A 353 -6.15 14.77 -25.69
N GLN A 354 -5.46 15.59 -26.49
CA GLN A 354 -5.75 17.02 -26.67
C GLN A 354 -7.11 17.29 -27.32
N LEU A 355 -7.44 16.56 -28.39
CA LEU A 355 -8.74 16.70 -29.05
C LEU A 355 -9.89 16.20 -28.17
N LEU A 356 -9.70 15.08 -27.47
CA LEU A 356 -10.70 14.55 -26.54
C LEU A 356 -10.92 15.43 -25.31
N ARG A 357 -9.87 16.06 -24.76
CA ARG A 357 -9.99 17.03 -23.64
C ARG A 357 -10.91 18.20 -24.00
N ASN A 358 -10.74 18.73 -25.21
CA ASN A 358 -11.47 19.91 -25.70
C ASN A 358 -12.91 19.57 -26.13
N ILE A 359 -13.14 18.39 -26.74
CA ILE A 359 -14.46 17.97 -27.24
C ILE A 359 -15.32 17.27 -26.16
N LYS A 360 -14.69 16.59 -25.19
CA LYS A 360 -15.27 15.77 -24.11
C LYS A 360 -16.07 14.54 -24.55
N SER A 361 -16.97 14.66 -25.53
CA SER A 361 -17.70 13.52 -26.09
C SER A 361 -18.18 13.77 -27.51
N THR A 362 -18.02 12.79 -28.40
CA THR A 362 -18.46 12.89 -29.81
C THR A 362 -18.69 11.50 -30.43
N LYS A 363 -19.30 11.45 -31.62
CA LYS A 363 -19.49 10.20 -32.37
C LYS A 363 -18.15 9.67 -32.90
N LEU A 364 -17.98 8.35 -32.85
CA LEU A 364 -16.74 7.67 -33.28
C LEU A 364 -16.35 8.02 -34.72
N GLU A 365 -17.30 7.99 -35.68
CA GLU A 365 -16.99 8.29 -37.08
C GLU A 365 -16.62 9.77 -37.30
N THR A 366 -17.28 10.70 -36.61
CA THR A 366 -16.92 12.12 -36.66
C THR A 366 -15.54 12.37 -36.06
N PHE A 367 -15.17 11.65 -34.99
CA PHE A 367 -13.84 11.73 -34.40
C PHE A 367 -12.74 11.21 -35.34
N LYS A 368 -12.97 10.09 -36.05
CA LYS A 368 -12.02 9.56 -37.04
C LYS A 368 -11.70 10.59 -38.13
N VAL A 369 -12.73 11.26 -38.68
CA VAL A 369 -12.55 12.30 -39.70
C VAL A 369 -11.69 13.44 -39.17
N LEU A 370 -12.02 13.98 -37.99
CA LEU A 370 -11.23 15.03 -37.33
C LEU A 370 -9.79 14.60 -37.04
N MET A 371 -9.55 13.34 -36.66
CA MET A 371 -8.18 12.83 -36.49
C MET A 371 -7.41 12.79 -37.82
N SER A 372 -8.05 12.38 -38.93
CA SER A 372 -7.42 12.37 -40.25
C SER A 372 -7.23 13.75 -40.89
N GLU A 373 -7.90 14.79 -40.36
CA GLU A 373 -7.72 16.20 -40.78
C GLU A 373 -6.63 16.92 -39.96
N ILE A 374 -6.14 16.33 -38.86
CA ILE A 374 -5.25 16.99 -37.88
C ILE A 374 -3.90 16.24 -37.69
N LEU A 375 -3.80 14.98 -38.11
CA LEU A 375 -2.53 14.24 -38.06
C LEU A 375 -1.67 14.50 -39.32
N PRO A 376 -0.38 14.82 -39.15
CA PRO A 376 0.56 14.96 -40.27
C PRO A 376 0.69 13.72 -41.15
N VAL A 377 1.07 13.94 -42.41
CA VAL A 377 1.19 12.88 -43.42
C VAL A 377 2.17 11.79 -42.97
N GLY A 378 1.66 10.58 -42.72
CA GLY A 378 2.43 9.43 -42.26
C GLY A 378 2.10 8.92 -40.85
N LEU A 379 1.08 9.48 -40.19
CA LEU A 379 0.57 9.03 -38.89
C LEU A 379 -0.87 8.50 -38.98
N ASP A 380 -1.05 7.18 -38.95
CA ASP A 380 -2.37 6.52 -39.06
C ASP A 380 -3.07 6.31 -37.69
N PHE A 381 -4.28 6.85 -37.53
CA PHE A 381 -5.06 6.72 -36.30
C PHE A 381 -5.81 5.38 -36.17
N ASP A 382 -5.19 4.39 -35.51
CA ASP A 382 -5.88 3.18 -35.03
C ASP A 382 -6.66 3.44 -33.72
N VAL A 383 -7.99 3.36 -33.81
CA VAL A 383 -8.95 3.42 -32.68
C VAL A 383 -8.62 2.42 -31.57
N LYS A 384 -8.19 1.19 -31.90
CA LYS A 384 -7.94 0.11 -30.92
C LYS A 384 -6.62 0.29 -30.16
N LYS A 385 -5.70 1.11 -30.65
CA LYS A 385 -4.44 1.42 -29.97
C LYS A 385 -4.54 2.74 -29.20
N HIS A 386 -4.90 3.81 -29.91
CA HIS A 386 -4.63 5.17 -29.45
C HIS A 386 -5.71 5.75 -28.53
N ILE A 387 -6.81 5.04 -28.28
CA ILE A 387 -7.87 5.43 -27.33
C ILE A 387 -7.68 4.78 -25.94
N ILE A 388 -6.89 3.71 -25.83
CA ILE A 388 -6.67 2.98 -24.57
C ILE A 388 -6.15 3.93 -23.48
N GLY A 389 -6.82 3.97 -22.33
CA GLY A 389 -6.47 4.86 -21.21
C GLY A 389 -6.89 6.33 -21.38
N LEU A 390 -7.54 6.72 -22.49
CA LEU A 390 -8.00 8.10 -22.74
C LEU A 390 -9.52 8.26 -22.79
N ALA A 391 -10.27 7.26 -23.25
CA ALA A 391 -11.73 7.34 -23.31
C ALA A 391 -12.45 6.00 -23.21
N ALA A 392 -13.74 6.05 -22.86
CA ALA A 392 -14.69 4.97 -23.05
C ALA A 392 -15.38 5.08 -24.42
N ILE A 393 -15.69 3.94 -25.04
CA ILE A 393 -16.60 3.85 -26.18
C ILE A 393 -17.93 3.26 -25.69
N LYS A 394 -19.03 3.97 -25.95
CA LYS A 394 -20.39 3.51 -25.65
C LYS A 394 -21.14 3.23 -26.95
N THR A 395 -21.42 1.95 -27.18
CA THR A 395 -22.26 1.50 -28.29
C THR A 395 -23.73 1.82 -28.05
N SER A 396 -24.36 2.38 -29.08
CA SER A 396 -25.78 2.72 -29.13
C SER A 396 -26.36 2.36 -30.49
N VAL A 397 -27.67 2.15 -30.56
CA VAL A 397 -28.42 1.96 -31.82
C VAL A 397 -28.23 3.17 -32.78
N THR A 398 -27.89 4.34 -32.23
CA THR A 398 -27.60 5.59 -32.96
C THR A 398 -26.15 5.73 -33.44
N GLY A 399 -25.34 4.68 -33.31
CA GLY A 399 -23.88 4.69 -33.53
C GLY A 399 -23.06 4.88 -32.25
N ASP A 400 -21.78 4.50 -32.31
CA ASP A 400 -20.85 4.56 -31.18
C ASP A 400 -20.46 6.01 -30.79
N VAL A 401 -20.37 6.27 -29.49
CA VAL A 401 -19.97 7.57 -28.91
C VAL A 401 -18.72 7.38 -28.04
N ILE A 402 -17.71 8.21 -28.27
CA ILE A 402 -16.50 8.30 -27.44
C ILE A 402 -16.76 9.30 -26.31
N TYR A 403 -16.35 8.95 -25.08
CA TYR A 403 -16.37 9.81 -23.89
C TYR A 403 -14.99 9.91 -23.28
N PHE A 404 -14.39 11.10 -23.27
CA PHE A 404 -13.09 11.36 -22.63
C PHE A 404 -13.13 11.02 -21.14
N ILE A 405 -12.07 10.40 -20.64
CA ILE A 405 -11.90 10.05 -19.23
C ILE A 405 -10.58 10.65 -18.76
N ASP A 406 -10.68 11.66 -17.91
CA ASP A 406 -9.54 12.15 -17.15
C ASP A 406 -9.28 11.23 -15.94
N ILE A 407 -8.12 10.58 -15.91
CA ILE A 407 -7.65 9.74 -14.80
C ILE A 407 -7.50 10.58 -13.50
N ASN A 408 -7.16 11.87 -13.60
CA ASN A 408 -7.02 12.73 -12.42
C ASN A 408 -8.37 12.96 -11.71
N SER A 409 -9.49 12.97 -12.45
CA SER A 409 -10.86 13.03 -11.90
C SER A 409 -11.37 11.75 -11.21
N LEU A 410 -10.68 10.62 -11.39
CA LEU A 410 -11.12 9.33 -10.86
C LEU A 410 -10.67 9.09 -9.41
N SER A 411 -11.53 8.42 -8.62
CA SER A 411 -11.25 8.08 -7.22
C SER A 411 -9.99 7.21 -7.09
N THR A 412 -9.16 7.46 -6.07
CA THR A 412 -8.00 6.62 -5.73
C THR A 412 -8.40 5.23 -5.22
N ASN A 413 -9.63 5.05 -4.75
CA ASN A 413 -10.11 3.75 -4.29
C ASN A 413 -10.53 2.85 -5.46
N VAL A 414 -9.80 1.75 -5.66
CA VAL A 414 -10.02 0.74 -6.73
C VAL A 414 -11.49 0.35 -6.91
N LYS A 415 -12.22 0.05 -5.83
CA LYS A 415 -13.63 -0.37 -5.91
C LYS A 415 -14.53 0.78 -6.38
N THR A 416 -14.28 2.00 -5.90
CA THR A 416 -15.02 3.20 -6.31
C THR A 416 -14.72 3.59 -7.75
N ARG A 417 -13.46 3.52 -8.18
CA ARG A 417 -13.06 3.81 -9.57
C ARG A 417 -13.69 2.84 -10.56
N ILE A 418 -13.63 1.54 -10.28
CA ILE A 418 -14.31 0.51 -11.10
C ILE A 418 -15.81 0.82 -11.22
N LYS A 419 -16.46 1.29 -10.14
CA LYS A 419 -17.87 1.73 -10.20
C LYS A 419 -18.07 2.94 -11.12
N GLN A 420 -17.16 3.93 -11.10
CA GLN A 420 -17.21 5.11 -11.99
C GLN A 420 -17.08 4.69 -13.48
N LEU A 421 -16.13 3.81 -13.80
CA LEU A 421 -15.89 3.34 -15.17
C LEU A 421 -17.10 2.57 -15.75
N PHE A 422 -17.78 1.75 -14.94
CA PHE A 422 -19.01 1.06 -15.36
C PHE A 422 -20.27 1.94 -15.49
N VAL A 423 -20.23 3.21 -15.05
CA VAL A 423 -21.30 4.19 -15.34
C VAL A 423 -21.14 4.78 -16.75
N LEU A 424 -19.91 4.85 -17.26
CA LEU A 424 -19.59 5.40 -18.57
C LEU A 424 -19.80 4.37 -19.69
N ALA A 425 -19.30 3.15 -19.52
CA ALA A 425 -19.52 2.03 -20.44
C ALA A 425 -19.88 0.73 -19.70
N GLU A 426 -20.87 0.01 -20.22
CA GLU A 426 -21.43 -1.20 -19.60
C GLU A 426 -20.51 -2.43 -19.69
N LYS A 427 -19.61 -2.42 -20.67
CA LYS A 427 -18.69 -3.51 -21.03
C LYS A 427 -17.32 -2.91 -21.29
N TRP A 428 -16.29 -3.63 -20.88
CA TRP A 428 -14.90 -3.23 -21.04
C TRP A 428 -14.03 -4.42 -21.42
N ASP A 429 -13.17 -4.25 -22.42
CA ASP A 429 -12.11 -5.21 -22.71
C ASP A 429 -10.99 -5.14 -21.67
N CYS A 430 -10.27 -6.25 -21.50
CA CYS A 430 -9.31 -6.43 -20.41
C CYS A 430 -8.23 -5.33 -20.37
N LYS A 431 -7.65 -4.99 -21.53
CA LYS A 431 -6.58 -3.99 -21.66
C LYS A 431 -7.10 -2.58 -21.39
N ASP A 432 -8.26 -2.26 -21.93
CA ASP A 432 -8.89 -0.95 -21.88
C ASP A 432 -9.16 -0.52 -20.44
N ILE A 433 -9.74 -1.41 -19.61
CA ILE A 433 -9.99 -1.12 -18.20
C ILE A 433 -8.72 -1.19 -17.34
N GLN A 434 -7.73 -2.03 -17.69
CA GLN A 434 -6.43 -2.05 -17.01
C GLN A 434 -5.73 -0.69 -17.09
N ALA A 435 -5.80 0.01 -18.22
CA ALA A 435 -5.19 1.33 -18.42
C ALA A 435 -5.73 2.42 -17.47
N PHE A 436 -6.97 2.31 -16.99
CA PHE A 436 -7.56 3.23 -16.00
C PHE A 436 -7.36 2.78 -14.54
N LEU A 437 -6.66 1.67 -14.30
CA LEU A 437 -6.45 1.08 -12.97
C LEU A 437 -4.97 0.87 -12.62
N ILE A 438 -4.07 0.94 -13.59
CA ILE A 438 -2.64 0.63 -13.40
C ILE A 438 -1.91 1.63 -12.48
N ASP A 439 -2.38 2.88 -12.39
CA ASP A 439 -1.89 3.89 -11.44
C ASP A 439 -2.22 3.58 -9.96
N ILE A 440 -3.28 2.78 -9.70
CA ILE A 440 -3.72 2.44 -8.33
C ILE A 440 -3.60 0.95 -7.97
N CYS A 441 -3.47 0.07 -8.97
CA CYS A 441 -3.20 -1.35 -8.78
C CYS A 441 -1.74 -1.71 -9.09
N GLY A 442 -1.01 -0.81 -9.76
CA GLY A 442 0.44 -0.87 -9.95
C GLY A 442 0.94 -1.68 -11.13
N ASP A 443 0.48 -2.92 -11.24
CA ASP A 443 0.87 -3.82 -12.32
C ASP A 443 -0.35 -4.53 -12.93
N ILE A 444 -0.12 -5.21 -14.06
CA ILE A 444 -1.17 -5.91 -14.81
C ILE A 444 -1.76 -7.04 -13.94
N LYS A 445 -0.98 -7.70 -13.07
CA LYS A 445 -1.47 -8.74 -12.17
C LYS A 445 -2.38 -8.16 -11.07
N GLY A 446 -1.96 -7.08 -10.41
CA GLY A 446 -2.77 -6.36 -9.43
C GLY A 446 -4.09 -5.84 -10.03
N CYS A 447 -4.04 -5.33 -11.27
CA CYS A 447 -5.24 -4.99 -12.03
C CYS A 447 -6.14 -6.21 -12.25
N ASP A 448 -5.61 -7.33 -12.73
CA ASP A 448 -6.40 -8.54 -12.97
C ASP A 448 -6.95 -9.16 -11.68
N GLU A 449 -6.21 -9.14 -10.57
CA GLU A 449 -6.72 -9.54 -9.25
C GLU A 449 -7.87 -8.64 -8.81
N ALA A 450 -7.73 -7.32 -8.92
CA ALA A 450 -8.78 -6.36 -8.60
C ALA A 450 -10.03 -6.57 -9.49
N LEU A 451 -9.85 -6.78 -10.79
CA LEU A 451 -10.93 -7.03 -11.73
C LEU A 451 -11.60 -8.39 -11.48
N ILE A 452 -10.84 -9.45 -11.19
CA ILE A 452 -11.40 -10.76 -10.79
C ILE A 452 -12.17 -10.63 -9.46
N LYS A 453 -11.69 -9.83 -8.52
CA LYS A 453 -12.29 -9.60 -7.20
C LYS A 453 -13.58 -8.78 -7.25
N TYR A 454 -13.61 -7.72 -8.08
CA TYR A 454 -14.70 -6.73 -8.11
C TYR A 454 -15.61 -6.76 -9.35
N CYS A 455 -15.26 -7.46 -10.43
CA CYS A 455 -16.00 -7.46 -11.70
C CYS A 455 -16.55 -8.83 -12.08
N ARG A 456 -17.66 -8.85 -12.81
CA ARG A 456 -18.12 -10.04 -13.55
C ARG A 456 -17.39 -10.07 -14.89
N SER A 457 -17.10 -11.26 -15.40
CA SER A 457 -16.37 -11.41 -16.68
C SER A 457 -16.98 -12.49 -17.56
N VAL A 458 -16.92 -12.27 -18.87
CA VAL A 458 -17.28 -13.21 -19.93
C VAL A 458 -16.01 -13.53 -20.73
N LYS A 459 -15.80 -14.81 -21.08
CA LYS A 459 -14.74 -15.20 -22.01
C LYS A 459 -15.26 -15.09 -23.45
N THR A 460 -14.64 -14.25 -24.25
CA THR A 460 -14.79 -14.18 -25.71
C THR A 460 -13.74 -15.11 -26.34
N LYS A 461 -13.78 -15.30 -27.67
CA LYS A 461 -12.74 -16.08 -28.39
C LYS A 461 -11.34 -15.45 -28.34
N GLU A 462 -11.28 -14.12 -28.26
CA GLU A 462 -10.02 -13.34 -28.36
C GLU A 462 -9.59 -12.72 -27.01
N SER A 463 -10.54 -12.40 -26.13
CA SER A 463 -10.29 -11.65 -24.90
C SER A 463 -11.19 -12.08 -23.72
N ARG A 464 -10.88 -11.56 -22.53
CA ARG A 464 -11.82 -11.52 -21.40
C ARG A 464 -12.47 -10.13 -21.38
N VAL A 465 -13.79 -10.09 -21.45
CA VAL A 465 -14.58 -8.86 -21.34
C VAL A 465 -15.18 -8.78 -19.93
N TYR A 466 -15.06 -7.64 -19.26
CA TYR A 466 -15.69 -7.39 -17.96
C TYR A 466 -17.05 -6.70 -18.15
N VAL A 467 -18.07 -7.17 -17.45
CA VAL A 467 -19.49 -6.83 -17.67
C VAL A 467 -20.16 -6.50 -16.33
N GLY A 468 -19.92 -5.28 -15.86
CA GLY A 468 -20.41 -4.77 -14.58
C GLY A 468 -19.69 -5.34 -13.36
N MET A 469 -19.95 -4.71 -12.21
CA MET A 469 -19.37 -5.15 -10.93
C MET A 469 -19.99 -6.47 -10.44
N LYS A 470 -19.17 -7.27 -9.75
CA LYS A 470 -19.67 -8.26 -8.80
C LYS A 470 -20.34 -7.50 -7.66
N LEU A 471 -21.65 -7.67 -7.55
CA LEU A 471 -22.37 -7.48 -6.29
C LEU A 471 -21.76 -8.44 -5.26
N LYS A 472 -20.78 -7.94 -4.49
CA LYS A 472 -20.51 -8.50 -3.18
C LYS A 472 -21.77 -8.22 -2.37
N MET A 473 -22.58 -9.26 -2.13
CA MET A 473 -23.51 -9.25 -1.01
C MET A 473 -22.67 -9.07 0.24
N THR A 474 -22.56 -7.83 0.74
CA THR A 474 -22.25 -7.66 2.16
C THR A 474 -23.41 -8.28 2.93
N ALA A 475 -23.12 -8.89 4.08
CA ALA A 475 -24.14 -9.61 4.84
C ALA A 475 -25.23 -8.68 5.43
N GLU A 476 -25.12 -7.36 5.22
CA GLU A 476 -26.13 -6.34 5.53
C GLU A 476 -27.34 -6.37 4.57
N CYS A 477 -27.21 -7.02 3.40
CA CYS A 477 -28.35 -7.65 2.71
C CYS A 477 -28.78 -8.90 3.49
N ASN A 478 -29.02 -8.73 4.79
CA ASN A 478 -29.36 -9.79 5.73
C ASN A 478 -30.61 -10.51 5.23
N LEU A 479 -30.59 -11.85 5.25
CA LEU A 479 -31.81 -12.64 5.14
C LEU A 479 -32.81 -12.22 6.23
N GLY A 480 -32.31 -11.83 7.41
CA GLY A 480 -33.07 -11.20 8.47
C GLY A 480 -33.73 -9.87 8.10
N ASN A 481 -33.15 -9.03 7.22
CA ASN A 481 -33.77 -7.77 6.79
C ASN A 481 -34.91 -8.01 5.79
N ILE A 482 -34.75 -8.98 4.89
CA ILE A 482 -35.83 -9.44 4.00
C ILE A 482 -36.95 -10.10 4.82
N LEU A 483 -36.60 -10.94 5.81
CA LEU A 483 -37.55 -11.58 6.72
C LEU A 483 -38.30 -10.57 7.60
N LYS A 484 -37.60 -9.58 8.17
CA LYS A 484 -38.19 -8.43 8.89
C LYS A 484 -39.21 -7.70 8.02
N LEU A 485 -38.90 -7.43 6.75
CA LEU A 485 -39.82 -6.75 5.83
C LEU A 485 -41.06 -7.60 5.50
N ILE A 486 -40.88 -8.89 5.25
CA ILE A 486 -42.00 -9.82 5.01
C ILE A 486 -42.91 -9.91 6.26
N LEU A 487 -42.32 -10.00 7.45
CA LEU A 487 -43.06 -10.01 8.72
C LEU A 487 -43.69 -8.65 9.05
N ALA A 488 -43.05 -7.53 8.71
CA ALA A 488 -43.61 -6.19 8.87
C ALA A 488 -44.86 -5.93 8.01
N ILE A 489 -45.02 -6.69 6.92
CA ILE A 489 -46.26 -6.72 6.14
C ILE A 489 -47.25 -7.69 6.80
N ILE A 490 -46.91 -8.98 6.94
CA ILE A 490 -47.86 -10.03 7.34
C ILE A 490 -48.35 -9.87 8.80
N LEU A 491 -47.44 -9.56 9.73
CA LEU A 491 -47.68 -9.43 11.17
C LEU A 491 -46.86 -8.24 11.71
N PRO A 492 -47.30 -6.98 11.48
CA PRO A 492 -46.48 -5.78 11.66
C PRO A 492 -45.75 -5.66 13.02
N PRO A 493 -46.35 -6.02 14.18
CA PRO A 493 -45.65 -5.98 15.46
C PRO A 493 -44.45 -6.93 15.54
N ILE A 494 -44.47 -8.07 14.84
CA ILE A 494 -43.36 -9.03 14.82
C ILE A 494 -42.19 -8.48 13.99
N GLY A 495 -42.48 -7.80 12.88
CA GLY A 495 -41.46 -7.09 12.09
C GLY A 495 -40.72 -6.03 12.91
N VAL A 496 -41.47 -5.23 13.70
CA VAL A 496 -40.90 -4.21 14.61
C VAL A 496 -40.14 -4.86 15.78
N PHE A 497 -40.71 -5.89 16.43
CA PHE A 497 -40.05 -6.58 17.54
C PHE A 497 -38.70 -7.21 17.14
N LEU A 498 -38.61 -7.79 15.94
CA LEU A 498 -37.35 -8.36 15.44
C LEU A 498 -36.31 -7.29 15.04
N ASP A 499 -36.72 -6.03 14.87
CA ASP A 499 -35.83 -4.91 14.55
C ASP A 499 -35.36 -4.15 15.81
N ARG A 500 -36.28 -3.89 16.75
CA ARG A 500 -36.05 -3.02 17.92
C ARG A 500 -36.18 -3.70 19.28
N GLY A 501 -36.72 -4.92 19.34
CA GLY A 501 -37.10 -5.54 20.61
C GLY A 501 -38.33 -4.89 21.24
N CYS A 502 -38.39 -4.89 22.58
CA CYS A 502 -39.53 -4.39 23.36
C CYS A 502 -39.49 -2.87 23.62
N ASP A 503 -39.36 -2.09 22.56
CA ASP A 503 -39.36 -0.62 22.61
C ASP A 503 -40.76 -0.01 22.58
N LEU A 504 -40.86 1.29 22.88
CA LEU A 504 -42.10 2.07 22.71
C LEU A 504 -42.68 1.97 21.28
N ASN A 505 -41.82 1.83 20.27
CA ASN A 505 -42.20 1.60 18.87
C ASN A 505 -43.04 0.32 18.68
N LEU A 506 -42.77 -0.74 19.46
CA LEU A 506 -43.58 -1.96 19.44
C LEU A 506 -44.97 -1.71 20.02
N LEU A 507 -45.06 -0.98 21.14
CA LEU A 507 -46.33 -0.62 21.77
C LEU A 507 -47.20 0.22 20.82
N ILE A 508 -46.59 1.22 20.16
CA ILE A 508 -47.26 2.05 19.15
C ILE A 508 -47.71 1.19 17.96
N ASN A 509 -46.89 0.26 17.47
CA ASN A 509 -47.29 -0.62 16.36
C ASN A 509 -48.45 -1.56 16.72
N ILE A 510 -48.49 -2.09 17.95
CA ILE A 510 -49.61 -2.90 18.45
C ILE A 510 -50.90 -2.07 18.51
N VAL A 511 -50.85 -0.86 19.08
CA VAL A 511 -52.02 0.04 19.14
C VAL A 511 -52.49 0.43 17.74
N LEU A 512 -51.57 0.74 16.81
CA LEU A 512 -51.92 1.05 15.43
C LEU A 512 -52.51 -0.13 14.68
N THR A 513 -51.98 -1.35 14.81
CA THR A 513 -52.56 -2.55 14.16
C THR A 513 -53.93 -2.91 14.71
N LEU A 514 -54.19 -2.69 16.00
CA LEU A 514 -55.53 -2.86 16.61
C LEU A 514 -56.54 -1.79 16.15
N LEU A 515 -56.09 -0.56 15.88
CA LEU A 515 -56.92 0.49 15.27
C LEU A 515 -57.11 0.29 13.75
N GLY A 516 -56.15 -0.35 13.08
CA GLY A 516 -56.25 -0.76 11.68
C GLY A 516 -54.95 -1.36 11.14
N TYR A 517 -55.07 -2.46 10.38
CA TYR A 517 -53.92 -3.15 9.79
C TYR A 517 -53.03 -2.24 8.92
N ILE A 518 -53.63 -1.40 8.07
CA ILE A 518 -52.90 -0.51 7.14
C ILE A 518 -51.97 0.49 7.87
N PRO A 519 -52.42 1.33 8.82
CA PRO A 519 -51.52 2.22 9.56
C PRO A 519 -50.46 1.46 10.37
N GLY A 520 -50.76 0.24 10.85
CA GLY A 520 -49.77 -0.63 11.48
C GLY A 520 -48.64 -1.07 10.53
N VAL A 521 -48.97 -1.48 9.31
CA VAL A 521 -47.98 -1.81 8.25
C VAL A 521 -47.14 -0.58 7.89
N ILE A 522 -47.77 0.59 7.68
CA ILE A 522 -47.06 1.83 7.33
C ILE A 522 -46.06 2.21 8.43
N HIS A 523 -46.46 2.14 9.70
CA HIS A 523 -45.57 2.43 10.82
C HIS A 523 -44.43 1.40 10.95
N ALA A 524 -44.70 0.10 10.72
CA ALA A 524 -43.65 -0.93 10.75
C ALA A 524 -42.58 -0.71 9.67
N ILE A 525 -43.00 -0.39 8.45
CA ILE A 525 -42.09 -0.05 7.34
C ILE A 525 -41.29 1.21 7.67
N TRP A 526 -41.93 2.24 8.26
CA TRP A 526 -41.24 3.48 8.65
C TRP A 526 -40.14 3.23 9.70
N VAL A 527 -40.42 2.47 10.76
CA VAL A 527 -39.43 2.15 11.82
C VAL A 527 -38.23 1.38 11.26
N ILE A 528 -38.47 0.42 10.35
CA ILE A 528 -37.41 -0.41 9.75
C ILE A 528 -36.52 0.37 8.77
N PHE A 529 -37.05 1.34 8.04
CA PHE A 529 -36.29 2.07 7.01
C PHE A 529 -35.76 3.46 7.43
N PHE A 530 -36.40 4.15 8.38
CA PHE A 530 -36.12 5.57 8.66
C PHE A 530 -35.68 5.88 10.09
N SER A 531 -35.73 4.93 11.03
CA SER A 531 -35.32 5.14 12.43
C SER A 531 -33.92 4.58 12.75
N ALA A 532 -33.07 4.37 11.75
CA ALA A 532 -31.75 3.72 11.87
C ALA A 532 -30.79 4.49 12.80
#